data_AF-A0A963LKV2-F1
#
_entry.id   AF-A0A963LKV2-F1
#
_cell.length_a   1.000
_cell.length_b   1.000
_cell.length_c   1.000
_cell.angle_alpha   90.00
_cell.angle_beta   90.00
_cell.angle_gamma   90.00
#
_symmetry.space_group_name_H-M   'P 1'
#
loop_
_entity.id
_entity.type
_entity.pdbx_description
1 polymer ?
#
loop_
_entity_poly.entity_id
_entity_poly.type
_entity_poly.pdbx_seq_one_letter_code
_entity_poly.pdbx_strand_id
1 'polypeptide(L)'
;MPRLATSRRQAAGCAPLPAAHTGSRYARHAPERTLLYALVEAHYPDFIVRIEAEGRSLPGYVREAFDAYLRCGVLEHGFLRVVCEHCRAERLVAYSCKKRGLCPSCGARRMAESA
;
A
#
# COMPACT_ATOMS: atom_id res chain seq x y z
N MET A 1 -14.07 -5.21 53.21
CA MET A 1 -14.24 -5.87 51.89
C MET A 1 -15.70 -5.78 51.46
N PRO A 2 -16.07 -4.89 50.52
CA PRO A 2 -17.20 -5.15 49.65
C PRO A 2 -16.67 -5.50 48.25
N ARG A 3 -17.04 -6.69 47.77
CA ARG A 3 -16.72 -7.17 46.43
C ARG A 3 -17.53 -6.38 45.41
N LEU A 4 -16.85 -5.60 44.55
CA LEU A 4 -17.45 -5.01 43.36
C LEU A 4 -17.77 -6.13 42.37
N ALA A 5 -19.06 -6.37 42.14
CA ALA A 5 -19.54 -7.28 41.11
C ALA A 5 -19.44 -6.59 39.74
N THR A 6 -18.46 -6.99 38.93
CA THR A 6 -18.36 -6.59 37.53
C THR A 6 -19.46 -7.29 36.73
N SER A 7 -20.54 -6.56 36.46
CA SER A 7 -21.58 -6.99 35.52
C SER A 7 -20.97 -7.12 34.11
N ARG A 8 -20.79 -8.37 33.69
CA ARG A 8 -20.34 -8.74 32.35
C ARG A 8 -21.49 -8.43 31.38
N ARG A 9 -21.45 -7.28 30.71
CA ARG A 9 -22.37 -6.99 29.60
C ARG A 9 -22.21 -8.10 28.56
N GLN A 10 -23.27 -8.87 28.36
CA GLN A 10 -23.35 -9.83 27.27
C GLN A 10 -23.37 -9.05 25.96
N ALA A 11 -22.40 -9.32 25.09
CA ALA A 11 -22.47 -8.87 23.71
C ALA A 11 -23.62 -9.64 23.06
N ALA A 12 -24.69 -8.93 22.69
CA ALA A 12 -25.75 -9.46 21.87
C ALA A 12 -25.12 -9.93 20.55
N GLY A 13 -25.21 -11.24 20.28
CA GLY A 13 -24.66 -11.86 19.09
C GLY A 13 -25.26 -11.22 17.84
N CYS A 14 -24.43 -10.61 17.00
CA CYS A 14 -24.81 -10.21 15.67
C CYS A 14 -24.99 -11.49 14.83
N ALA A 15 -26.21 -11.75 14.36
CA ALA A 15 -26.49 -12.85 13.45
C ALA A 15 -25.66 -12.69 12.16
N PRO A 16 -25.21 -13.78 11.50
CA PRO A 16 -24.50 -13.69 10.25
C PRO A 16 -25.45 -13.17 9.17
N LEU A 17 -25.23 -11.95 8.71
CA LEU A 17 -25.87 -11.45 7.49
C LEU A 17 -25.38 -12.30 6.30
N PRO A 18 -26.27 -12.67 5.36
CA PRO A 18 -25.88 -13.48 4.21
C PRO A 18 -24.78 -12.76 3.42
N ALA A 19 -23.72 -13.50 3.11
CA ALA A 19 -22.56 -13.03 2.37
C ALA A 19 -22.92 -12.74 0.90
N ALA A 20 -23.61 -11.64 0.65
CA ALA A 20 -23.90 -11.15 -0.68
C ALA A 20 -23.12 -9.85 -0.93
N HIS A 21 -21.79 -9.94 -1.00
CA HIS A 21 -21.02 -8.94 -1.74
C HIS A 21 -21.06 -9.32 -3.23
N THR A 22 -22.21 -9.07 -3.87
CA THR A 22 -22.39 -9.11 -5.33
C THR A 22 -21.81 -7.83 -5.98
N GLY A 23 -20.65 -7.40 -5.49
CA GLY A 23 -19.89 -6.26 -6.00
C GLY A 23 -18.50 -6.77 -6.39
N SER A 24 -17.92 -6.16 -7.43
CA SER A 24 -16.57 -6.47 -7.94
C SER A 24 -15.63 -6.92 -6.82
N ARG A 25 -15.14 -8.17 -6.93
CA ARG A 25 -14.22 -8.75 -5.95
C ARG A 25 -12.99 -7.85 -5.90
N TYR A 26 -12.69 -7.30 -4.73
CA TYR A 26 -11.57 -6.39 -4.55
C TYR A 26 -10.29 -7.01 -5.13
N ALA A 27 -9.76 -6.40 -6.18
CA ALA A 27 -8.47 -6.72 -6.75
C ALA A 27 -7.45 -5.74 -6.20
N ARG A 28 -6.42 -6.25 -5.53
CA ARG A 28 -5.33 -5.41 -5.05
C ARG A 28 -4.57 -4.82 -6.25
N HIS A 29 -4.03 -3.62 -6.07
CA HIS A 29 -3.01 -3.12 -6.98
C HIS A 29 -1.71 -3.94 -6.80
N ALA A 30 -1.08 -4.32 -7.91
CA ALA A 30 0.15 -5.09 -7.97
C ALA A 30 1.15 -4.35 -8.89
N PRO A 31 1.82 -3.29 -8.38
CA PRO A 31 2.72 -2.45 -9.17
C PRO A 31 3.86 -3.25 -9.80
N GLU A 32 4.35 -4.30 -9.14
CA GLU A 32 5.37 -5.23 -9.62
C GLU A 32 4.99 -5.95 -10.93
N ARG A 33 3.71 -5.91 -11.32
CA ARG A 33 3.20 -6.47 -12.57
C ARG A 33 3.01 -5.43 -13.68
N THR A 34 3.40 -4.18 -13.44
CA THR A 34 3.25 -3.09 -14.41
C THR A 34 4.52 -2.90 -15.24
N LEU A 35 4.37 -2.44 -16.48
CA LEU A 35 5.50 -2.19 -17.37
C LEU A 35 6.46 -1.12 -16.82
N LEU A 36 5.92 -0.04 -16.25
CA LEU A 36 6.75 1.02 -15.67
C LEU A 36 7.63 0.49 -14.53
N TYR A 37 7.06 -0.35 -13.66
CA TYR A 37 7.82 -0.95 -12.56
C TYR A 37 8.96 -1.79 -13.11
N ALA A 38 8.66 -2.70 -14.04
CA ALA A 38 9.67 -3.58 -14.65
C ALA A 38 10.81 -2.80 -15.32
N LEU A 39 10.49 -1.71 -16.04
CA LEU A 39 11.50 -0.86 -16.68
C LEU A 39 12.38 -0.13 -15.64
N VAL A 40 11.77 0.42 -14.60
CA VAL A 40 12.51 1.13 -13.56
C VAL A 40 13.39 0.17 -12.77
N GLU A 41 12.85 -0.97 -12.35
CA GLU A 41 13.61 -1.99 -11.62
C GLU A 41 14.81 -2.50 -12.45
N ALA A 42 14.61 -2.76 -13.74
CA ALA A 42 15.66 -3.27 -14.61
C ALA A 42 16.76 -2.24 -14.92
N HIS A 43 16.41 -0.96 -15.10
CA HIS A 43 17.34 0.02 -15.68
C HIS A 43 17.82 1.10 -14.72
N TYR A 44 17.16 1.32 -13.59
CA TYR A 44 17.59 2.34 -12.63
C TYR A 44 18.99 2.09 -12.06
N PRO A 45 19.40 0.86 -11.68
CA PRO A 45 20.77 0.62 -11.21
C PRO A 45 21.83 0.99 -12.24
N ASP A 46 21.66 0.56 -13.49
CA ASP A 46 22.59 0.85 -14.59
C ASP A 46 22.64 2.35 -14.92
N PHE A 47 21.50 3.04 -14.82
CA PHE A 47 21.42 4.48 -15.00
C PHE A 47 22.26 5.23 -13.95
N ILE A 48 22.23 4.79 -12.69
CA ILE A 48 23.07 5.38 -11.62
C ILE A 48 24.54 5.19 -11.95
N VAL A 49 24.95 3.96 -12.28
CA VAL A 49 26.35 3.64 -12.61
C VAL A 49 26.85 4.50 -13.77
N ARG A 50 26.03 4.68 -14.81
CA ARG A 50 26.39 5.52 -15.96
C ARG A 50 26.59 6.99 -15.57
N ILE A 51 25.69 7.57 -14.78
CA ILE A 51 25.78 8.98 -14.36
C ILE A 51 27.06 9.19 -13.52
N GLU A 52 27.38 8.23 -12.66
CA GLU A 52 28.58 8.27 -11.81
C GLU A 52 29.87 8.12 -12.63
N ALA A 53 29.87 7.28 -13.66
CA ALA A 53 31.00 7.15 -14.60
C ALA A 53 31.29 8.44 -15.37
N GLU A 54 30.28 9.29 -15.58
CA GLU A 54 30.41 10.61 -16.20
C GLU A 54 30.85 11.70 -15.20
N GLY A 55 31.19 11.33 -13.96
CA GLY A 55 31.60 12.26 -12.91
C GLY A 55 30.45 13.10 -12.34
N ARG A 56 29.21 12.68 -12.59
CA ARG A 56 27.99 13.36 -12.14
C ARG A 56 27.29 12.52 -11.08
N SER A 57 26.32 13.12 -10.39
CA SER A 57 25.53 12.42 -9.40
C SER A 57 24.07 12.86 -9.49
N LEU A 58 23.13 11.93 -9.34
CA LEU A 58 21.73 12.31 -9.19
C LEU A 58 21.52 13.00 -7.83
N PRO A 59 20.72 14.09 -7.79
CA PRO A 59 20.28 14.68 -6.54
C PRO A 59 19.63 13.63 -5.62
N GLY A 60 19.89 13.70 -4.32
CA GLY A 60 19.41 12.69 -3.35
C GLY A 60 17.89 12.49 -3.39
N TYR A 61 17.12 13.57 -3.55
CA TYR A 61 15.66 13.48 -3.63
C TYR A 61 15.16 12.69 -4.86
N VAL A 62 15.94 12.64 -5.95
CA VAL A 62 15.60 11.85 -7.14
C VAL A 62 15.80 10.38 -6.83
N ARG A 63 16.92 10.02 -6.19
CA ARG A 63 17.19 8.63 -5.79
C ARG A 63 16.14 8.12 -4.83
N GLU A 64 15.83 8.92 -3.80
CA GLU A 64 14.75 8.61 -2.87
C GLU A 64 13.40 8.39 -3.56
N ALA A 65 13.10 9.12 -4.65
CA ALA A 65 11.86 8.98 -5.37
C ALA A 65 11.78 7.64 -6.13
N PHE A 66 12.88 7.22 -6.77
CA PHE A 66 12.99 5.91 -7.42
C PHE A 66 12.92 4.77 -6.39
N ASP A 67 13.72 4.84 -5.33
CA ASP A 67 13.74 3.82 -4.27
C ASP A 67 12.37 3.70 -3.59
N ALA A 68 11.71 4.82 -3.32
CA ALA A 68 10.38 4.81 -2.71
C ALA A 68 9.30 4.32 -3.70
N TYR A 69 9.45 4.56 -5.00
CA TYR A 69 8.55 4.04 -6.03
C TYR A 69 8.64 2.51 -6.11
N LEU A 70 9.84 1.93 -6.17
CA LEU A 70 10.03 0.47 -6.21
C LEU A 70 9.49 -0.22 -4.95
N ARG A 71 9.42 0.48 -3.81
CA ARG A 71 8.77 -0.06 -2.61
C ARG A 71 7.26 0.15 -2.54
N CYS A 72 6.71 1.05 -3.34
CA CYS A 72 5.32 1.50 -3.20
C CYS A 72 4.35 0.43 -3.67
N GLY A 73 3.44 -0.01 -2.81
CA GLY A 73 2.37 -0.95 -3.16
C GLY A 73 2.76 -2.43 -3.21
N VAL A 74 4.03 -2.74 -2.98
CA VAL A 74 4.59 -4.10 -2.92
C VAL A 74 4.47 -4.65 -1.50
N LEU A 75 3.95 -5.87 -1.34
CA LEU A 75 3.70 -6.47 -0.03
C LEU A 75 4.97 -6.78 0.76
N GLU A 76 6.05 -7.14 0.07
CA GLU A 76 7.36 -7.45 0.68
C GLU A 76 7.96 -6.27 1.45
N HIS A 77 7.56 -5.04 1.10
CA HIS A 77 8.00 -3.82 1.76
C HIS A 77 7.03 -3.31 2.85
N GLY A 78 6.01 -4.11 3.18
CA GLY A 78 5.11 -3.86 4.31
C GLY A 78 3.66 -3.57 3.90
N PHE A 79 2.75 -3.95 4.79
CA PHE A 79 1.31 -3.83 4.59
C PHE A 79 0.55 -3.75 5.91
N LEU A 80 -0.68 -3.24 5.83
CA LEU A 80 -1.70 -3.34 6.86
C LEU A 80 -2.66 -4.49 6.53
N ARG A 81 -2.96 -5.34 7.52
CA ARG A 81 -4.03 -6.34 7.42
C ARG A 81 -5.32 -5.75 7.97
N VAL A 82 -6.33 -5.60 7.11
CA VAL A 82 -7.65 -5.10 7.49
C VAL A 82 -8.62 -6.28 7.53
N VAL A 83 -9.29 -6.46 8.67
CA VAL A 83 -10.26 -7.53 8.88
C VAL A 83 -11.60 -6.91 9.23
N CYS A 84 -12.66 -7.28 8.53
CA CYS A 84 -14.02 -6.87 8.89
C CYS A 84 -14.46 -7.60 10.16
N GLU A 85 -14.93 -6.85 11.17
CA GLU A 85 -15.38 -7.45 12.44
C GLU A 85 -16.66 -8.29 12.28
N HIS A 86 -17.50 -7.97 11.30
CA HIS A 86 -18.79 -8.62 11.09
C HIS A 86 -18.69 -9.89 10.23
N CYS A 87 -18.03 -9.82 9.07
CA CYS A 87 -17.97 -10.94 8.11
C CYS A 87 -16.59 -11.62 8.04
N ARG A 88 -15.61 -11.16 8.83
CA ARG A 88 -14.23 -11.69 8.89
C ARG A 88 -13.46 -11.64 7.56
N ALA A 89 -14.00 -10.97 6.54
CA ALA A 89 -13.29 -10.76 5.29
C ALA A 89 -11.98 -9.99 5.53
N GLU A 90 -10.91 -10.45 4.90
CA GLU A 90 -9.57 -9.91 5.05
C GLU A 90 -9.10 -9.21 3.77
N ARG A 91 -8.38 -8.10 3.92
CA ARG A 91 -7.66 -7.43 2.84
C ARG A 91 -6.27 -7.01 3.31
N LEU A 92 -5.27 -7.22 2.45
CA LEU A 92 -3.92 -6.70 2.65
C LEU A 92 -3.76 -5.39 1.90
N VAL A 93 -3.45 -4.31 2.61
CA VAL A 93 -3.23 -2.98 2.04
C VAL A 93 -1.75 -2.65 2.13
N ALA A 94 -1.06 -2.65 0.99
CA ALA A 94 0.36 -2.30 0.94
C ALA A 94 0.60 -0.82 1.27
N TYR A 95 1.77 -0.50 1.78
CA TYR A 95 2.15 0.88 2.06
C TYR A 95 2.35 1.69 0.78
N SER A 96 2.03 2.98 0.86
CA SER A 96 2.21 3.94 -0.23
C SER A 96 3.42 4.83 0.04
N CYS A 97 4.19 5.15 -1.00
CA CYS A 97 5.36 6.03 -0.87
C CYS A 97 5.00 7.47 -0.55
N LYS A 98 3.78 7.91 -0.90
CA LYS A 98 3.25 9.28 -0.72
C LYS A 98 4.09 10.37 -1.42
N LYS A 99 5.10 10.00 -2.21
CA LYS A 99 5.94 10.91 -3.01
C LYS A 99 5.13 11.52 -4.17
N ARG A 100 5.67 12.59 -4.76
CA ARG A 100 5.12 13.25 -5.96
C ARG A 100 5.94 12.84 -7.20
N GLY A 101 5.37 12.95 -8.39
CA GLY A 101 6.06 12.69 -9.66
C GLY A 101 5.90 11.24 -10.12
N LEU A 102 6.97 10.44 -9.97
CA LEU A 102 7.15 9.14 -10.63
C LEU A 102 6.04 8.11 -10.36
N CYS A 103 5.52 8.04 -9.14
CA CYS A 103 4.58 6.99 -8.73
C CYS A 103 3.15 7.28 -9.22
N PRO A 104 2.61 6.53 -10.21
CA PRO A 104 1.31 6.85 -10.80
C PRO A 104 0.16 6.66 -9.81
N SER A 105 0.23 5.65 -8.94
CA SER A 105 -0.81 5.37 -7.95
C SER A 105 -0.92 6.47 -6.88
N CYS A 106 0.21 6.96 -6.37
CA CYS A 106 0.23 8.08 -5.42
C CYS A 106 -0.15 9.41 -6.09
N GLY A 107 0.26 9.61 -7.35
CA GLY A 107 -0.16 10.77 -8.15
C GLY A 107 -1.67 10.79 -8.37
N ALA A 108 -2.24 9.69 -8.86
CA ALA A 108 -3.66 9.55 -9.11
C ALA A 108 -4.49 9.71 -7.82
N ARG A 109 -4.06 9.10 -6.71
CA ARG A 109 -4.72 9.27 -5.41
C ARG A 109 -4.75 10.74 -4.99
N ARG A 110 -3.62 11.45 -5.10
CA ARG A 110 -3.55 12.88 -4.77
C ARG A 110 -4.48 13.72 -5.64
N MET A 111 -4.55 13.42 -6.94
CA MET A 111 -5.46 14.12 -7.85
C MET A 111 -6.92 13.90 -7.45
N ALA A 112 -7.30 12.66 -7.12
CA ALA A 112 -8.65 12.33 -6.67
C ALA A 112 -9.01 12.97 -5.32
N GLU A 113 -8.05 13.11 -4.41
CA GLU A 113 -8.25 13.74 -3.09
C GLU A 113 -8.39 15.28 -3.17
N SER A 114 -8.03 15.92 -4.29
CA SER A 114 -8.06 17.39 -4.46
C SER A 114 -9.08 17.87 -5.51
N ALA A 115 -9.94 16.98 -5.99
CA ALA A 115 -11.00 17.26 -6.97
C ALA A 115 -12.28 17.77 -6.30
#